data_AF-C3QRB6-F1
#
_entry.id   AF-C3QRB6-F1
#
_cell.length_a   1.000
_cell.length_b   1.000
_cell.length_c   1.000
_cell.angle_alpha   90.00
_cell.angle_beta   90.00
_cell.angle_gamma   90.00
#
_symmetry.space_group_name_H-M   'P 1'
#
loop_
_entity.id
_entity.type
_entity.pdbx_description
1 polymer ?
#
loop_
_entity_poly.entity_id
_entity_poly.type
_entity_poly.pdbx_seq_one_letter_code
_entity_poly.pdbx_strand_id
1 'polypeptide(L)'
;MKFYRIPTKQEEQLIELLVHKSSLEMSEDWKNGLLVRPMDDGEMGSLYLFPQGKINESRKLGRQISEFQFTDIDGVEVIASLNVDVDGVLFELDIWKTNFEKLVKLPDL
;
A
#
# COMPACT_ATOMS: atom_id res chain seq x y z
N MET A 1 2.78 -18.76 9.32
CA MET A 1 1.85 -18.97 8.19
C MET A 1 1.64 -17.61 7.53
N LYS A 2 1.91 -17.44 6.24
CA LYS A 2 1.71 -16.15 5.57
C LYS A 2 0.22 -15.95 5.34
N PHE A 3 -0.36 -14.89 5.90
CA PHE A 3 -1.78 -14.60 5.81
C PHE A 3 -2.03 -13.61 4.67
N TYR A 4 -2.57 -14.12 3.57
CA TYR A 4 -3.07 -13.30 2.47
C TYR A 4 -4.55 -13.04 2.69
N ARG A 5 -4.98 -11.80 2.47
CA ARG A 5 -6.38 -11.39 2.65
C ARG A 5 -6.77 -10.35 1.62
N ILE A 6 -8.06 -10.11 1.50
CA ILE A 6 -8.59 -8.93 0.81
C ILE A 6 -8.20 -7.69 1.65
N PRO A 7 -7.85 -6.54 1.03
CA PRO A 7 -7.64 -5.30 1.75
C PRO A 7 -8.89 -4.92 2.57
N THR A 8 -8.68 -4.23 3.69
CA THR A 8 -9.78 -3.58 4.39
C THR A 8 -10.30 -2.40 3.55
N LYS A 9 -11.48 -1.90 3.87
CA LYS A 9 -12.04 -0.74 3.15
C LYS A 9 -11.11 0.47 3.18
N GLN A 10 -10.49 0.76 4.34
CA GLN A 10 -9.58 1.91 4.49
C GLN A 10 -8.29 1.73 3.67
N GLU A 11 -7.74 0.51 3.64
CA GLU A 11 -6.58 0.20 2.81
C GLU A 11 -6.92 0.33 1.32
N GLU A 12 -8.07 -0.20 0.89
CA GLU A 12 -8.54 -0.09 -0.50
C GLU A 12 -8.70 1.39 -0.91
N GLN A 13 -9.36 2.20 -0.08
CA GLN A 13 -9.54 3.63 -0.35
C GLN A 13 -8.21 4.40 -0.43
N LEU A 14 -7.25 4.09 0.44
CA LEU A 14 -5.93 4.70 0.38
C LEU A 14 -5.16 4.29 -0.88
N ILE A 15 -5.20 3.01 -1.25
CA ILE A 15 -4.59 2.53 -2.49
C ILE A 15 -5.27 3.18 -3.70
N GLU A 16 -6.60 3.30 -3.72
CA GLU A 16 -7.35 3.95 -4.80
C GLU A 16 -6.97 5.43 -4.95
N LEU A 17 -6.87 6.18 -3.84
CA LEU A 17 -6.36 7.55 -3.85
C LEU A 17 -4.95 7.63 -4.46
N LEU A 18 -4.06 6.72 -4.07
CA LEU A 18 -2.69 6.68 -4.56
C LEU A 18 -2.62 6.27 -6.04
N VAL A 19 -3.44 5.34 -6.50
CA VAL A 19 -3.56 4.96 -7.92
C VAL A 19 -4.02 6.17 -8.74
N HIS A 20 -5.03 6.93 -8.27
CA HIS A 20 -5.49 8.14 -8.94
C HIS A 20 -4.44 9.25 -8.98
N LYS A 21 -3.57 9.34 -7.97
CA LYS A 21 -2.43 10.28 -7.95
C LYS A 21 -1.22 9.78 -8.73
N SER A 22 -1.24 8.54 -9.19
CA SER A 22 -0.06 7.92 -9.74
C SER A 22 0.35 8.53 -11.07
N SER A 23 1.66 8.54 -11.30
CA SER A 23 2.26 8.91 -12.58
C SER A 23 2.08 7.85 -13.68
N LEU A 24 1.41 6.73 -13.37
CA LEU A 24 1.18 5.62 -14.27
C LEU A 24 -0.31 5.49 -14.59
N GLU A 25 -0.65 5.31 -15.86
CA GLU A 25 -1.99 4.88 -16.22
C GLU A 25 -2.18 3.42 -15.77
N MET A 26 -3.00 3.24 -14.74
CA MET A 26 -3.38 1.92 -14.25
C MET A 26 -4.68 1.46 -14.90
N SER A 27 -4.77 0.16 -15.17
CA SER A 27 -6.01 -0.45 -15.65
C SER A 27 -7.13 -0.28 -14.62
N GLU A 28 -8.37 -0.04 -15.08
CA GLU A 28 -9.55 0.11 -14.22
C GLU A 28 -9.84 -1.14 -13.36
N ASP A 29 -9.31 -2.29 -13.76
CA ASP A 29 -9.48 -3.57 -13.09
C ASP A 29 -8.41 -3.89 -12.04
N TRP A 30 -7.51 -2.95 -11.70
CA TRP A 30 -6.39 -3.19 -10.79
C TRP A 30 -6.80 -3.80 -9.43
N LYS A 31 -8.00 -3.46 -8.95
CA LYS A 31 -8.57 -3.96 -7.68
C LYS A 31 -9.11 -5.39 -7.75
N ASN A 32 -9.40 -5.90 -8.96
CA ASN A 32 -10.04 -7.19 -9.13
C ASN A 32 -9.11 -8.31 -8.66
N GLY A 33 -9.53 -8.98 -7.59
CA GLY A 33 -8.74 -10.04 -6.96
C GLY A 33 -7.47 -9.55 -6.26
N LEU A 34 -7.38 -8.27 -5.89
CA LEU A 34 -6.25 -7.76 -5.12
C LEU A 34 -6.20 -8.47 -3.76
N LEU A 35 -5.07 -9.13 -3.50
CA LEU A 35 -4.74 -9.65 -2.18
C LEU A 35 -3.62 -8.82 -1.57
N VAL A 36 -3.63 -8.73 -0.25
CA VAL A 36 -2.61 -8.05 0.54
C VAL A 36 -2.04 -8.97 1.61
N ARG A 37 -0.79 -8.71 1.99
CA ARG A 37 -0.14 -9.33 3.14
C ARG A 37 0.55 -8.22 3.97
N PRO A 38 0.32 -8.13 5.28
CA PRO A 38 1.07 -7.23 6.15
C PRO A 38 2.58 -7.46 6.05
N MET A 39 3.34 -6.37 6.09
CA MET A 39 4.79 -6.40 6.26
C MET A 39 5.17 -6.57 7.73
N ASP A 40 6.41 -7.00 7.96
CA ASP A 40 7.02 -7.00 9.29
C ASP A 40 7.82 -5.69 9.43
N ASP A 41 7.09 -4.59 9.66
CA ASP A 41 7.57 -3.21 9.60
C ASP A 41 7.50 -2.47 10.95
N GLY A 42 7.26 -3.21 12.05
CA GLY A 42 7.01 -2.62 13.35
C GLY A 42 5.56 -2.14 13.56
N GLU A 43 4.60 -2.68 12.80
CA GLU A 43 3.18 -2.29 12.81
C GLU A 43 2.96 -0.85 12.29
N MET A 44 3.74 -0.44 11.29
CA MET A 44 3.50 0.80 10.55
C MET A 44 2.31 0.67 9.58
N GLY A 45 1.97 -0.57 9.19
CA GLY A 45 0.78 -0.84 8.38
C GLY A 45 1.07 -0.98 6.89
N SER A 46 2.33 -1.14 6.50
CA SER A 46 2.75 -1.45 5.15
C SER A 46 2.21 -2.80 4.68
N LEU A 47 1.92 -2.90 3.38
CA LEU A 47 1.33 -4.07 2.75
C LEU A 47 2.10 -4.47 1.50
N TYR A 48 2.35 -5.77 1.34
CA TYR A 48 2.65 -6.34 0.02
C TYR A 48 1.35 -6.49 -0.77
N LEU A 49 1.37 -6.09 -2.04
CA LEU A 49 0.23 -6.10 -2.95
C LEU A 49 0.37 -7.22 -3.99
N PHE A 50 -0.69 -8.00 -4.15
CA PHE A 50 -0.77 -9.12 -5.10
C PHE A 50 -2.00 -8.96 -6.00
N PRO A 51 -1.89 -8.19 -7.10
CA PRO A 51 -2.98 -8.01 -8.06
C PRO A 51 -3.42 -9.34 -8.69
N GLN A 52 -4.70 -9.43 -9.08
CA GLN A 52 -5.27 -10.59 -9.78
C GLN A 52 -5.10 -11.93 -9.02
N GLY A 53 -4.95 -11.91 -7.69
CA GLY A 53 -4.74 -13.10 -6.86
C GLY A 53 -3.41 -13.81 -7.11
N LYS A 54 -2.49 -13.22 -7.87
CA LYS A 54 -1.22 -13.84 -8.24
C LYS A 54 -0.18 -13.63 -7.14
N ILE A 55 -0.03 -14.64 -6.29
CA ILE A 55 1.01 -14.64 -5.25
C ILE A 55 2.35 -15.01 -5.88
N ASN A 56 3.20 -14.01 -6.12
CA ASN A 56 4.58 -14.19 -6.53
C ASN A 56 5.51 -13.36 -5.64
N GLU A 57 6.20 -14.02 -4.73
CA GLU A 57 7.12 -13.38 -3.77
C GLU A 57 8.52 -13.13 -4.33
N SER A 58 8.80 -13.56 -5.57
CA SER A 58 10.08 -13.30 -6.25
C SER A 58 10.10 -11.96 -7.00
N ARG A 59 8.98 -11.24 -7.02
CA ARG A 59 8.86 -9.90 -7.61
C ARG A 59 9.83 -8.94 -6.90
N LYS A 60 10.37 -7.99 -7.66
CA LYS A 60 11.35 -7.02 -7.16
C LYS A 60 10.77 -5.62 -7.24
N LEU A 61 11.00 -4.83 -6.20
CA LEU A 61 10.67 -3.41 -6.18
C LEU A 61 11.25 -2.71 -7.42
N GLY A 62 10.42 -1.95 -8.12
CA GLY A 62 10.81 -1.14 -9.26
C GLY A 62 10.95 0.32 -8.85
N ARG A 63 9.81 1.01 -8.64
CA ARG A 63 9.77 2.44 -8.29
C ARG A 63 8.51 2.84 -7.54
N GLN A 64 8.59 3.97 -6.85
CA GLN A 64 7.43 4.69 -6.33
C GLN A 64 6.69 5.38 -7.49
N ILE A 65 5.36 5.36 -7.44
CA ILE A 65 4.49 5.95 -8.48
C ILE A 65 3.60 7.07 -7.96
N SER A 66 3.35 7.12 -6.65
CA SER A 66 2.64 8.19 -5.93
C SER A 66 2.92 8.14 -4.44
N GLU A 67 2.60 9.25 -3.78
CA GLU A 67 2.62 9.37 -2.32
C GLU A 67 1.45 10.21 -1.82
N PHE A 68 1.12 10.02 -0.55
CA PHE A 68 0.12 10.80 0.18
C PHE A 68 0.55 10.96 1.63
N GLN A 69 0.66 12.21 2.05
CA GLN A 69 0.96 12.57 3.43
C GLN A 69 -0.34 12.90 4.18
N PHE A 70 -0.46 12.40 5.41
CA PHE A 70 -1.54 12.70 6.33
C PHE A 70 -1.03 12.72 7.77
N THR A 71 -1.80 13.34 8.67
CA THR A 71 -1.52 13.34 10.10
C THR A 71 -2.30 12.21 10.78
N ASP A 72 -1.60 11.33 11.51
CA ASP A 72 -2.22 10.28 12.34
C ASP A 72 -2.97 10.92 13.52
N ILE A 73 -3.82 10.15 14.20
CA ILE A 73 -4.71 10.67 15.25
C ILE A 73 -3.97 11.18 16.50
N ASP A 74 -2.70 10.82 16.65
CA ASP A 74 -1.81 11.30 17.70
C ASP A 74 -0.98 12.53 17.28
N GLY A 75 -1.24 13.10 16.10
CA GLY A 75 -0.62 14.32 15.61
C GLY A 75 0.71 14.09 14.89
N VAL A 76 1.10 12.84 14.64
CA VAL A 76 2.35 12.51 13.95
C VAL A 76 2.12 12.37 12.45
N GLU A 77 3.03 12.92 11.66
CA GLU A 77 2.96 12.83 10.20
C GLU A 77 3.27 11.41 9.71
N VAL A 78 2.47 10.95 8.76
CA VAL A 78 2.57 9.66 8.08
C VAL A 78 2.63 9.89 6.58
N ILE A 79 3.52 9.16 5.93
CA ILE A 79 3.70 9.16 4.49
C ILE A 79 3.33 7.77 3.97
N ALA A 80 2.29 7.71 3.13
CA ALA A 80 1.92 6.51 2.41
C ALA A 80 2.45 6.59 0.97
N SER A 81 3.26 5.62 0.57
CA SER A 81 3.88 5.52 -0.75
C SER A 81 3.36 4.30 -1.49
N LEU A 82 2.93 4.48 -2.74
CA LEU A 82 2.55 3.36 -3.60
C LEU A 82 3.71 3.01 -4.54
N ASN A 83 4.11 1.75 -4.49
CA ASN A 83 5.24 1.22 -5.22
C ASN A 83 4.80 0.14 -6.20
N VAL A 84 5.45 0.12 -7.37
CA VAL A 84 5.31 -0.93 -8.39
C VAL A 84 6.59 -1.76 -8.47
N ASP A 85 6.47 -2.97 -9.01
CA ASP A 85 7.62 -3.80 -9.33
C ASP A 85 8.33 -3.33 -10.61
N VAL A 86 9.36 -4.05 -11.00
CA VAL A 86 10.13 -3.80 -12.23
C VAL A 86 9.30 -3.88 -13.52
N ASP A 87 8.15 -4.57 -13.48
CA ASP A 87 7.22 -4.72 -14.61
C ASP A 87 6.09 -3.66 -14.58
N GLY A 88 6.10 -2.75 -13.59
CA GLY A 88 5.09 -1.69 -13.45
C GLY A 88 3.79 -2.15 -12.79
N VAL A 89 3.76 -3.33 -12.18
CA VAL A 89 2.59 -3.89 -11.50
C VAL A 89 2.62 -3.52 -10.01
N LEU A 90 1.48 -3.21 -9.39
CA LEU A 90 1.39 -2.87 -7.95
C LEU A 90 2.11 -3.90 -7.09
N PHE A 91 2.98 -3.41 -6.20
CA PHE A 91 3.91 -4.24 -5.45
C PHE A 91 3.81 -4.02 -3.95
N GLU A 92 3.76 -2.76 -3.51
CA GLU A 92 3.82 -2.40 -2.11
C GLU A 92 3.08 -1.10 -1.83
N LEU A 93 2.34 -1.08 -0.72
CA LEU A 93 1.93 0.12 -0.03
C LEU A 93 2.87 0.26 1.17
N ASP A 94 3.77 1.24 1.10
CA ASP A 94 4.70 1.55 2.19
C ASP A 94 4.10 2.67 3.05
N ILE A 95 4.03 2.45 4.36
CA ILE A 95 3.55 3.40 5.34
C ILE A 95 4.73 3.75 6.25
N TRP A 96 5.13 5.01 6.24
CA TRP A 96 6.17 5.51 7.14
C TRP A 96 5.61 6.58 8.06
N LYS A 97 5.56 6.24 9.35
CA LYS A 97 5.28 7.21 10.41
C LYS A 97 6.59 7.86 10.85
N THR A 98 6.64 9.19 10.81
CA THR A 98 7.89 9.96 10.93
C THR A 98 8.60 9.84 12.29
N ASN A 99 7.92 9.32 13.32
CA ASN A 99 8.49 9.05 14.63
C ASN A 99 8.82 7.56 14.90
N PHE A 100 8.66 6.68 13.90
CA PHE A 100 8.89 5.23 13.98
C PHE A 100 7.95 4.47 14.93
N GLU A 101 6.91 5.10 15.46
CA GLU A 101 5.89 4.41 16.24
C GLU A 101 4.90 3.69 15.33
N LYS A 102 4.07 2.86 15.96
CA LYS A 102 2.99 2.14 15.29
C LYS A 102 1.98 3.13 14.70
N LEU A 103 1.43 2.79 13.54
CA LEU A 103 0.30 3.52 13.00
C LEU A 103 -0.93 3.27 13.88
N VAL A 104 -1.59 4.33 14.31
CA VAL A 104 -2.80 4.19 15.12
C VAL A 104 -4.02 4.02 14.24
N LYS A 105 -4.14 4.84 13.17
CA LYS A 105 -5.25 4.73 12.22
C LYS A 105 -4.87 5.21 10.82
N LEU A 106 -5.35 4.49 9.81
CA LEU A 106 -5.39 5.00 8.44
C LEU A 106 -6.39 6.17 8.32
N PRO A 107 -6.19 7.10 7.37
CA PRO A 107 -7.07 8.25 7.19
C PRO A 107 -8.46 7.79 6.75
N ASP A 108 -9.50 8.49 7.21
CA ASP A 108 -10.85 8.32 6.66
C ASP A 108 -10.96 9.18 5.39
N LEU A 109 -11.01 8.52 4.23
CA LEU A 109 -11.06 9.11 2.89
C LEU A 109 -12.45 9.02 2.25
#